data_AF-A0A254RZH5-F1
#
_entry.id   AF-A0A254RZH5-F1
#
_cell.length_a   1.000
_cell.length_b   1.000
_cell.length_c   1.000
_cell.angle_alpha   90.00
_cell.angle_beta   90.00
_cell.angle_gamma   90.00
#
_symmetry.space_group_name_H-M   'P 1'
#
loop_
_entity.id
_entity.type
_entity.pdbx_description
1 polymer ?
#
loop_
_entity_poly.entity_id
_entity_poly.type
_entity_poly.pdbx_seq_one_letter_code
_entity_poly.pdbx_strand_id
1 'polypeptide(L)'
;MEPTPQKKSAKTFLKSFTREIIVPVFLALIVIQYVIQAFQIPSGSMEDSLKTGDFLLGLKFTYGSPIPFSNQKFPGYAEPKHGDVVIFRYPGEPEYPDNNPKRYTHLFNALMLGNYYWDHAPENGQPHIVHYADGPKDYIKRCVAVSGDTVAVHGGKLFLNGKRQDLLPAFGKWTASVRTLSPRDEVEEFVVPSAGDTLYVDSLPMVKLWWLRSLVAQENPDSSVNLELSLLRDGRENNNYVFTDFRFPVENDRGLLLNAMLSRNQTMIQQRLTLGDTLSGAMPFSYFRELAKIGFLPMLDPHDPQLNSGFSRLVSYVSFEGSILQDLEGNVNRLNAVAPATESADSAEVPEKNHFEIKRNLYLGSEKIDRYVVKYPQFFMMGDNRDNSADSRYWGLVSLRNIRAKAFVIYFSFENDDGKFALGNPLTWWRIPFRIRYTRIGKIIDLIK
;
A
#
# COMPACT_ATOMS: atom_id res chain seq x y z
N MET A 1 -10.42 8.46 -73.12
CA MET A 1 -11.59 8.35 -72.23
C MET A 1 -11.06 8.18 -70.82
N GLU A 2 -11.09 9.22 -70.00
CA GLU A 2 -10.85 9.06 -68.56
C GLU A 2 -11.99 8.26 -67.94
N PRO A 3 -11.72 7.25 -67.08
CA PRO A 3 -12.77 6.53 -66.40
C PRO A 3 -13.46 7.44 -65.39
N THR A 4 -14.76 7.67 -65.59
CA THR A 4 -15.63 8.44 -64.68
C THR A 4 -15.68 7.77 -63.30
N PRO A 5 -15.54 8.52 -62.20
CA PRO A 5 -15.51 7.93 -60.86
C PRO A 5 -16.90 7.40 -60.49
N GLN A 6 -17.01 6.08 -60.31
CA GLN A 6 -18.24 5.45 -59.81
C GLN A 6 -18.55 5.96 -58.39
N LYS A 7 -19.69 6.64 -58.23
CA LYS A 7 -20.23 7.02 -56.91
C LYS A 7 -20.53 5.76 -56.10
N LYS A 8 -19.69 5.46 -55.10
CA LYS A 8 -19.96 4.39 -54.13
C LYS A 8 -21.31 4.66 -53.45
N SER A 9 -22.21 3.67 -53.45
CA SER A 9 -23.50 3.73 -52.77
C SER A 9 -23.31 4.08 -51.28
N ALA A 10 -24.18 4.93 -50.72
CA ALA A 10 -24.12 5.34 -49.31
C ALA A 10 -24.04 4.15 -48.34
N LYS A 11 -24.68 3.02 -48.69
CA LYS A 11 -24.62 1.77 -47.91
C LYS A 11 -23.24 1.09 -47.96
N THR A 12 -22.55 1.20 -49.10
CA THR A 12 -21.18 0.69 -49.30
C THR A 12 -20.15 1.61 -48.64
N PHE A 13 -20.38 2.93 -48.72
CA PHE A 13 -19.59 3.93 -48.01
C PHE A 13 -19.70 3.76 -46.49
N LEU A 14 -20.92 3.66 -45.96
CA LEU A 14 -21.16 3.45 -44.53
C LEU A 14 -20.55 2.12 -44.05
N LYS A 15 -20.69 1.02 -44.81
CA LYS A 15 -20.04 -0.26 -44.47
C LYS A 15 -18.51 -0.18 -44.47
N SER A 16 -17.91 0.56 -45.40
CA SER A 16 -16.45 0.78 -45.44
C SER A 16 -15.99 1.61 -44.24
N PHE A 17 -16.68 2.71 -43.99
CA PHE A 17 -16.40 3.64 -42.90
C PHE A 17 -16.55 2.98 -41.52
N THR A 18 -17.61 2.20 -41.34
CA THR A 18 -17.82 1.41 -40.12
C THR A 18 -16.71 0.38 -39.92
N ARG A 19 -16.27 -0.33 -40.97
CA ARG A 19 -15.15 -1.28 -40.87
C ARG A 19 -13.83 -0.57 -40.53
N GLU A 20 -13.57 0.57 -41.16
CA GLU A 20 -12.34 1.34 -41.01
C GLU A 20 -12.20 2.01 -39.63
N ILE A 21 -13.31 2.23 -38.91
CA ILE A 21 -13.28 2.77 -37.54
C ILE A 21 -13.41 1.66 -36.50
N ILE A 22 -14.38 0.76 -36.65
CA ILE A 22 -14.65 -0.27 -35.63
C ILE A 22 -13.47 -1.21 -35.49
N VAL A 23 -12.84 -1.64 -36.59
CA VAL A 23 -11.74 -2.61 -36.51
C VAL A 23 -10.53 -2.02 -35.75
N PRO A 24 -10.02 -0.81 -36.07
CA PRO A 24 -8.94 -0.21 -35.29
C PRO A 24 -9.31 0.09 -33.84
N VAL A 25 -10.52 0.58 -33.58
CA VAL A 25 -10.97 0.84 -32.20
C VAL A 25 -11.03 -0.46 -31.40
N PHE A 26 -11.61 -1.51 -31.97
CA PHE A 26 -11.67 -2.83 -31.34
C PHE A 26 -10.28 -3.42 -31.10
N LEU A 27 -9.38 -3.32 -32.08
CA LEU A 27 -7.99 -3.75 -31.93
C LEU A 27 -7.26 -2.95 -30.84
N ALA A 28 -7.44 -1.62 -30.81
CA ALA A 28 -6.87 -0.76 -29.79
C ALA A 28 -7.39 -1.12 -28.39
N LEU A 29 -8.69 -1.41 -28.26
CA LEU A 29 -9.27 -1.89 -27.01
C LEU A 29 -8.66 -3.22 -26.57
N ILE A 30 -8.43 -4.16 -27.48
CA ILE A 30 -7.72 -5.42 -27.17
C ILE A 30 -6.29 -5.12 -26.69
N VAL A 31 -5.56 -4.26 -27.39
CA VAL A 31 -4.18 -3.90 -27.01
C VAL A 31 -4.13 -3.23 -25.64
N ILE A 32 -5.01 -2.26 -25.38
CA ILE A 32 -5.09 -1.54 -24.10
C ILE A 32 -5.58 -2.46 -22.97
N GLN A 33 -6.49 -3.40 -23.28
CA GLN A 33 -6.99 -4.35 -22.29
C GLN A 33 -5.90 -5.35 -21.89
N TYR A 34 -5.22 -5.96 -22.86
CA TYR A 34 -4.40 -7.16 -22.62
C TYR A 34 -2.90 -6.96 -22.76
N VAL A 35 -2.43 -5.95 -23.49
CA VAL A 35 -1.01 -5.84 -23.84
C VAL A 35 -0.34 -4.73 -23.05
N ILE A 36 -0.84 -3.50 -23.16
CA ILE A 36 -0.17 -2.29 -22.65
C ILE A 36 -1.11 -1.49 -21.74
N GLN A 37 -0.56 -0.88 -20.69
CA GLN A 37 -1.24 0.17 -19.92
C GLN A 37 -0.29 1.30 -19.58
N ALA A 38 -0.82 2.52 -19.59
CA ALA A 38 -0.10 3.71 -19.18
C ALA A 38 -0.21 3.91 -17.66
N PHE A 39 0.91 4.26 -17.03
CA PHE A 39 1.00 4.57 -15.61
C PHE A 39 1.79 5.87 -15.42
N GLN A 40 1.46 6.64 -14.38
CA GLN A 40 2.19 7.85 -14.02
C GLN A 40 3.01 7.59 -12.75
N ILE A 41 4.18 8.23 -12.62
CA ILE A 41 4.95 8.26 -11.37
C ILE A 41 4.51 9.47 -10.52
N PRO A 42 3.78 9.26 -9.41
CA PRO A 42 3.31 10.35 -8.56
C PRO A 42 4.31 10.74 -7.45
N SER A 43 5.29 9.89 -7.13
CA SER A 43 6.18 10.07 -5.98
C SER A 43 7.64 9.71 -6.26
N GLY A 44 8.54 10.26 -5.44
CA GLY A 44 10.00 10.07 -5.54
C GLY A 44 10.55 8.75 -5.00
N SER A 45 9.72 7.72 -4.79
CA SER A 45 10.19 6.42 -4.25
C SER A 45 11.12 5.64 -5.18
N MET A 46 11.07 5.94 -6.48
CA MET A 46 11.95 5.38 -7.52
C MET A 46 12.89 6.45 -8.08
N GLU A 47 13.06 7.58 -7.37
CA GLU A 47 13.81 8.74 -7.85
C GLU A 47 15.23 8.36 -8.32
N ASP A 48 15.74 9.12 -9.29
CA ASP A 48 16.93 8.88 -10.11
C ASP A 48 16.78 7.79 -11.17
N SER A 49 16.14 6.65 -10.86
CA SER A 49 15.68 5.69 -11.89
C SER A 49 14.48 6.27 -12.67
N LEU A 50 13.40 6.56 -11.95
CA LEU A 50 12.12 7.04 -12.45
C LEU A 50 11.72 8.29 -11.67
N LYS A 51 11.52 9.40 -12.38
CA LYS A 51 11.24 10.71 -11.77
C LYS A 51 9.75 10.95 -11.66
N THR A 52 9.33 11.72 -10.65
CA THR A 52 7.97 12.25 -10.57
C THR A 52 7.60 12.94 -11.88
N GLY A 53 6.41 12.62 -12.40
CA GLY A 53 5.95 13.10 -13.71
C GLY A 53 6.44 12.31 -14.92
N ASP A 54 7.19 11.21 -14.73
CA ASP A 54 7.35 10.20 -15.78
C ASP A 54 6.05 9.44 -16.02
N PHE A 55 5.78 9.13 -17.28
CA PHE A 55 4.69 8.27 -17.71
C PHE A 55 5.27 7.02 -18.38
N LEU A 56 4.87 5.86 -17.87
CA LEU A 56 5.40 4.56 -18.22
C LEU A 56 4.37 3.77 -19.02
N LEU A 57 4.83 2.97 -19.97
CA LEU A 57 4.06 1.86 -20.52
C LEU A 57 4.46 0.57 -19.81
N GLY A 58 3.47 -0.09 -19.22
CA GLY A 58 3.60 -1.40 -18.61
C GLY A 58 3.08 -2.51 -19.54
N LEU A 59 3.82 -3.61 -19.61
CA LEU A 59 3.45 -4.83 -20.34
C LEU A 59 2.69 -5.79 -19.40
N LYS A 60 1.38 -5.97 -19.62
CA LYS A 60 0.52 -6.79 -18.74
C LYS A 60 0.75 -8.28 -18.94
N PHE A 61 0.83 -8.71 -20.21
CA PHE A 61 0.95 -10.11 -20.59
C PHE A 61 2.22 -10.79 -20.05
N THR A 62 3.24 -10.01 -19.67
CA THR A 62 4.44 -10.51 -18.99
C THR A 62 4.11 -11.29 -17.73
N TYR A 63 3.29 -10.71 -16.85
CA TYR A 63 2.95 -11.32 -15.55
C TYR A 63 1.49 -11.79 -15.47
N GLY A 64 0.78 -11.75 -16.59
CA GLY A 64 -0.61 -12.18 -16.70
C GLY A 64 -1.57 -11.01 -16.85
N SER A 65 -2.37 -11.05 -17.91
CA SER A 65 -3.34 -9.99 -18.21
C SER A 65 -4.67 -10.23 -17.50
N PRO A 66 -5.34 -9.17 -17.02
CA PRO A 66 -6.63 -9.30 -16.33
C PRO A 66 -7.72 -9.82 -17.27
N ILE A 67 -8.54 -10.76 -16.76
CA ILE A 67 -9.74 -11.22 -17.44
C ILE A 67 -10.85 -10.19 -17.18
N PRO A 68 -11.49 -9.63 -18.22
CA PRO A 68 -12.57 -8.67 -18.06
C PRO A 68 -13.66 -9.21 -17.13
N PHE A 69 -14.21 -8.32 -16.29
CA PHE A 69 -15.33 -8.63 -15.38
C PHE A 69 -15.04 -9.72 -14.33
N SER A 70 -13.78 -10.03 -14.04
CA SER A 70 -13.41 -10.95 -12.97
C SER A 70 -12.12 -10.52 -12.25
N ASN A 71 -11.89 -11.10 -11.07
CA ASN A 71 -10.65 -10.96 -10.31
C ASN A 71 -9.56 -11.97 -10.69
N GLN A 72 -9.68 -12.59 -11.86
CA GLN A 72 -8.75 -13.58 -12.40
C GLN A 72 -7.83 -12.97 -13.48
N LYS A 73 -6.74 -13.66 -13.77
CA LYS A 73 -5.79 -13.29 -14.82
C LYS A 73 -5.51 -14.48 -15.71
N PHE A 74 -5.19 -14.19 -16.98
CA PHE A 74 -4.51 -15.15 -17.82
C PHE A 74 -3.11 -15.43 -17.25
N PRO A 75 -2.55 -16.63 -17.46
CA PRO A 75 -1.16 -16.92 -17.14
C PRO A 75 -0.23 -15.91 -17.82
N GLY A 76 0.76 -15.40 -17.10
CA GLY A 76 1.88 -14.68 -17.70
C GLY A 76 2.80 -15.64 -18.43
N TYR A 77 3.60 -15.13 -19.36
CA TYR A 77 4.68 -15.92 -19.95
C TYR A 77 5.95 -15.96 -19.06
N ALA A 78 6.01 -15.09 -18.05
CA ALA A 78 7.09 -15.03 -17.08
C ALA A 78 6.56 -14.64 -15.70
N GLU A 79 7.37 -14.89 -14.68
CA GLU A 79 7.19 -14.33 -13.34
C GLU A 79 8.20 -13.17 -13.15
N PRO A 80 7.91 -12.21 -12.25
CA PRO A 80 8.86 -11.18 -11.87
C PRO A 80 10.20 -11.76 -11.42
N LYS A 81 11.28 -11.14 -11.85
CA LYS A 81 12.65 -11.53 -11.50
C LYS A 81 13.34 -10.41 -10.72
N HIS A 82 14.44 -10.77 -10.06
CA HIS A 82 15.32 -9.79 -9.45
C HIS A 82 15.65 -8.65 -10.40
N GLY A 83 15.49 -7.42 -9.91
CA GLY A 83 15.78 -6.21 -10.66
C GLY A 83 14.64 -5.71 -11.53
N ASP A 84 13.57 -6.48 -11.78
CA ASP A 84 12.44 -6.00 -12.58
C ASP A 84 11.76 -4.82 -11.89
N VAL A 85 11.39 -3.79 -12.66
CA VAL A 85 10.50 -2.74 -12.19
C VAL A 85 9.06 -3.19 -12.40
N VAL A 86 8.36 -3.44 -11.30
CA VAL A 86 7.04 -4.06 -11.27
C VAL A 86 6.00 -3.03 -10.86
N ILE A 87 4.88 -3.02 -11.60
CA ILE A 87 3.69 -2.24 -11.26
C ILE A 87 2.68 -3.20 -10.64
N PHE A 88 2.17 -2.89 -9.44
CA PHE A 88 1.24 -3.76 -8.71
C PHE A 88 0.27 -2.95 -7.86
N ARG A 89 -0.89 -3.53 -7.54
CA ARG A 89 -1.83 -2.93 -6.60
C ARG A 89 -1.23 -2.96 -5.20
N TYR A 90 -1.24 -1.82 -4.49
CA TYR A 90 -0.79 -1.71 -3.11
C TYR A 90 -1.34 -2.87 -2.23
N PRO A 91 -0.48 -3.66 -1.57
CA PRO A 91 -0.91 -4.83 -0.81
C PRO A 91 -1.25 -4.52 0.66
N GLY A 92 -0.69 -3.45 1.24
CA GLY A 92 -0.93 -3.06 2.64
C GLY A 92 -2.28 -2.38 2.88
N GLU A 93 -3.26 -2.70 2.04
CA GLU A 93 -4.68 -2.33 2.06
C GLU A 93 -5.03 -0.85 2.27
N PRO A 94 -5.47 -0.15 1.22
CA PRO A 94 -6.69 0.62 1.32
C PRO A 94 -7.83 -0.39 1.16
N GLU A 95 -8.63 -0.65 2.19
CA GLU A 95 -9.92 -1.31 1.95
C GLU A 95 -10.77 -0.35 1.14
N TYR A 96 -10.55 -0.45 -0.16
CA TYR A 96 -11.34 0.21 -1.15
C TYR A 96 -12.78 -0.26 -0.90
N PRO A 97 -13.77 0.63 -0.99
CA PRO A 97 -15.17 0.30 -0.68
C PRO A 97 -15.70 -0.99 -1.33
N ASP A 98 -15.08 -1.44 -2.42
CA ASP A 98 -15.28 -2.72 -3.10
C ASP A 98 -15.31 -3.95 -2.18
N ASN A 99 -14.55 -3.96 -1.08
CA ASN A 99 -14.47 -5.10 -0.15
C ASN A 99 -15.54 -5.04 0.97
N ASN A 100 -16.28 -3.94 1.05
CA ASN A 100 -17.49 -3.83 1.87
C ASN A 100 -18.69 -3.53 0.97
N PRO A 101 -19.09 -4.48 0.10
CA PRO A 101 -20.20 -4.28 -0.84
C PRO A 101 -21.55 -4.09 -0.13
N LYS A 102 -21.64 -4.47 1.16
CA LYS A 102 -22.82 -4.21 2.00
C LYS A 102 -22.97 -2.72 2.32
N ARG A 103 -21.86 -2.01 2.53
CA ARG A 103 -21.85 -0.57 2.81
C ARG A 103 -21.70 0.26 1.54
N TYR A 104 -20.97 -0.21 0.54
CA TYR A 104 -20.63 0.60 -0.60
C TYR A 104 -20.96 -0.05 -1.94
N THR A 105 -21.52 0.73 -2.85
CA THR A 105 -21.68 0.36 -4.26
C THR A 105 -20.75 1.20 -5.11
N HIS A 106 -19.87 0.58 -5.90
CA HIS A 106 -19.08 1.29 -6.91
C HIS A 106 -20.02 1.90 -7.95
N LEU A 107 -19.93 3.20 -8.17
CA LEU A 107 -20.74 3.90 -9.17
C LEU A 107 -20.01 3.92 -10.50
N PHE A 108 -18.82 4.51 -10.52
CA PHE A 108 -17.94 4.58 -11.69
C PHE A 108 -16.53 5.03 -11.29
N ASN A 109 -15.56 4.72 -12.16
CA ASN A 109 -14.24 5.34 -12.13
C ASN A 109 -14.28 6.63 -12.96
N ALA A 110 -13.98 7.78 -12.36
CA ALA A 110 -13.95 9.07 -13.05
C ALA A 110 -12.63 9.29 -13.82
N LEU A 111 -12.16 8.24 -14.52
CA LEU A 111 -10.82 8.20 -15.11
C LEU A 111 -9.76 8.60 -14.06
N MET A 112 -8.67 9.25 -14.45
CA MET A 112 -7.53 9.68 -13.62
C MET A 112 -7.86 10.47 -12.33
N LEU A 113 -9.14 10.74 -12.06
CA LEU A 113 -9.66 11.47 -10.90
C LEU A 113 -10.12 10.57 -9.75
N GLY A 114 -10.05 9.24 -9.87
CA GLY A 114 -10.37 8.30 -8.78
C GLY A 114 -11.75 7.65 -8.91
N ASN A 115 -12.21 6.96 -7.85
CA ASN A 115 -13.46 6.21 -7.87
C ASN A 115 -14.54 6.88 -7.02
N TYR A 116 -15.78 6.81 -7.53
CA TYR A 116 -16.97 7.26 -6.83
C TYR A 116 -17.77 6.07 -6.35
N TYR A 117 -18.26 6.18 -5.12
CA TYR A 117 -19.04 5.17 -4.43
C TYR A 117 -20.32 5.75 -3.86
N TRP A 118 -21.33 4.91 -3.77
CA TRP A 118 -22.52 5.15 -2.96
C TRP A 118 -22.36 4.47 -1.60
N ASP A 119 -22.37 5.24 -0.51
CA ASP A 119 -22.41 4.74 0.86
C ASP A 119 -23.87 4.55 1.31
N HIS A 120 -24.23 3.32 1.66
CA HIS A 120 -25.55 2.95 2.17
C HIS A 120 -25.76 3.34 3.64
N ALA A 121 -24.68 3.69 4.36
CA ALA A 121 -24.70 4.07 5.77
C ALA A 121 -23.74 5.25 6.04
N PRO A 122 -24.03 6.45 5.50
CA PRO A 122 -23.26 7.65 5.83
C PRO A 122 -23.54 8.07 7.28
N GLU A 123 -22.58 8.77 7.88
CA GLU A 123 -22.79 9.43 9.17
C GLU A 123 -23.79 10.59 9.03
N ASN A 124 -24.44 10.96 10.14
CA ASN A 124 -25.51 11.97 10.11
C ASN A 124 -25.01 13.30 9.55
N GLY A 125 -25.68 13.82 8.51
CA GLY A 125 -25.31 15.07 7.83
C GLY A 125 -24.25 14.94 6.73
N GLN A 126 -23.71 13.75 6.46
CA GLN A 126 -22.74 13.53 5.38
C GLN A 126 -23.42 13.06 4.07
N PRO A 127 -22.84 13.40 2.90
CA PRO A 127 -23.36 12.94 1.61
C PRO A 127 -23.15 11.43 1.42
N HIS A 128 -24.09 10.78 0.76
CA HIS A 128 -24.00 9.37 0.36
C HIS A 128 -22.91 9.13 -0.69
N ILE A 129 -22.61 10.11 -1.53
CA ILE A 129 -21.58 9.99 -2.56
C ILE A 129 -20.22 10.19 -1.91
N VAL A 130 -19.34 9.21 -2.07
CA VAL A 130 -17.98 9.21 -1.53
C VAL A 130 -17.00 9.17 -2.67
N HIS A 131 -16.07 10.11 -2.66
CA HIS A 131 -14.99 10.21 -3.63
C HIS A 131 -13.70 9.73 -2.99
N TYR A 132 -13.11 8.68 -3.57
CA TYR A 132 -11.75 8.24 -3.25
C TYR A 132 -10.83 8.77 -4.35
N ALA A 133 -10.40 10.04 -4.23
CA ALA A 133 -9.53 10.69 -5.22
C ALA A 133 -8.20 9.95 -5.37
N ASP A 134 -7.71 9.41 -4.26
CA ASP A 134 -6.67 8.42 -4.23
C ASP A 134 -7.27 7.07 -4.62
N GLY A 135 -7.24 6.77 -5.93
CA GLY A 135 -7.55 5.46 -6.53
C GLY A 135 -6.94 4.27 -5.77
N PRO A 136 -7.26 3.00 -6.10
CA PRO A 136 -6.41 1.89 -5.66
C PRO A 136 -5.00 2.19 -6.17
N LYS A 137 -4.08 2.53 -5.26
CA LYS A 137 -2.77 3.04 -5.63
C LYS A 137 -2.00 1.89 -6.27
N ASP A 138 -1.69 2.03 -7.55
CA ASP A 138 -0.69 1.19 -8.18
C ASP A 138 0.69 1.68 -7.71
N TYR A 139 1.45 0.76 -7.15
CA TYR A 139 2.81 0.99 -6.69
C TYR A 139 3.77 0.52 -7.75
N ILE A 140 4.87 1.26 -7.88
CA ILE A 140 5.97 0.96 -8.78
C ILE A 140 7.20 0.82 -7.91
N LYS A 141 7.78 -0.38 -7.92
CA LYS A 141 8.93 -0.75 -7.10
C LYS A 141 9.79 -1.75 -7.86
N ARG A 142 11.00 -1.98 -7.38
CA ARG A 142 11.91 -3.00 -7.89
C ARG A 142 11.69 -4.32 -7.16
N CYS A 143 11.60 -5.42 -7.91
CA CYS A 143 11.61 -6.75 -7.36
C CYS A 143 13.01 -7.08 -6.82
N VAL A 144 13.10 -7.28 -5.51
CA VAL A 144 14.36 -7.52 -4.81
C VAL A 144 14.53 -9.01 -4.50
N ALA A 145 13.46 -9.68 -4.10
CA ALA A 145 13.46 -11.11 -3.80
C ALA A 145 12.20 -11.78 -4.36
N VAL A 146 12.34 -13.04 -4.73
CA VAL A 146 11.27 -13.91 -5.22
C VAL A 146 11.02 -15.03 -4.21
N SER A 147 9.98 -15.83 -4.44
CA SER A 147 9.68 -17.00 -3.60
C SER A 147 10.87 -17.93 -3.43
N GLY A 148 11.13 -18.37 -2.20
CA GLY A 148 12.25 -19.22 -1.83
C GLY A 148 13.51 -18.46 -1.39
N ASP A 149 13.65 -17.17 -1.70
CA ASP A 149 14.79 -16.38 -1.22
C ASP A 149 14.69 -16.08 0.28
N THR A 150 15.84 -15.94 0.95
CA THR A 150 15.90 -15.31 2.27
C THR A 150 16.17 -13.83 2.17
N VAL A 151 15.45 -13.04 2.96
CA VAL A 151 15.59 -11.59 3.05
C VAL A 151 15.82 -11.19 4.49
N ALA A 152 16.83 -10.36 4.72
CA ALA A 152 17.04 -9.67 5.99
C ALA A 152 17.44 -8.22 5.74
N VAL A 153 17.19 -7.34 6.70
CA VAL A 153 17.69 -5.96 6.70
C VAL A 153 18.30 -5.69 8.08
N HIS A 154 19.54 -5.23 8.12
CA HIS A 154 20.23 -4.85 9.35
C HIS A 154 20.89 -3.49 9.20
N GLY A 155 20.57 -2.53 10.06
CA GLY A 155 20.98 -1.14 9.93
C GLY A 155 20.67 -0.56 8.55
N GLY A 156 19.55 -0.98 7.94
CA GLY A 156 19.12 -0.63 6.58
C GLY A 156 19.83 -1.34 5.44
N LYS A 157 20.85 -2.13 5.71
CA LYS A 157 21.56 -2.88 4.68
C LYS A 157 20.76 -4.13 4.39
N LEU A 158 20.40 -4.30 3.12
CA LEU A 158 19.69 -5.47 2.64
C LEU A 158 20.65 -6.66 2.51
N PHE A 159 20.21 -7.81 2.99
CA PHE A 159 20.83 -9.12 2.78
C PHE A 159 19.83 -9.99 2.02
N LEU A 160 20.30 -10.60 0.95
CA LEU A 160 19.52 -11.53 0.12
C LEU A 160 20.29 -12.85 0.07
N ASN A 161 19.65 -13.94 0.48
CA ASN A 161 20.28 -15.27 0.58
C ASN A 161 21.60 -15.24 1.37
N GLY A 162 21.58 -14.54 2.52
CA GLY A 162 22.75 -14.28 3.38
C GLY A 162 23.80 -13.33 2.80
N LYS A 163 23.69 -12.93 1.53
CA LYS A 163 24.64 -12.03 0.87
C LYS A 163 24.18 -10.58 0.97
N ARG A 164 25.04 -9.75 1.55
CA ARG A 164 24.84 -8.30 1.61
C ARG A 164 24.77 -7.69 0.21
N GLN A 165 23.74 -6.88 -0.03
CA GLN A 165 23.51 -6.15 -1.27
C GLN A 165 24.16 -4.76 -1.17
N ASP A 166 25.48 -4.71 -1.33
CA ASP A 166 26.27 -3.48 -1.20
C ASP A 166 26.11 -2.50 -2.37
N LEU A 167 25.76 -3.03 -3.54
CA LEU A 167 25.40 -2.22 -4.69
C LEU A 167 23.89 -2.06 -4.69
N LEU A 168 23.44 -0.83 -4.48
CA LEU A 168 22.09 -0.46 -4.86
C LEU A 168 21.93 -0.69 -6.37
N PRO A 169 20.69 -0.88 -6.88
CA PRO A 169 20.42 -0.75 -8.31
C PRO A 169 21.10 0.50 -8.86
N ALA A 170 21.44 0.58 -10.15
CA ALA A 170 22.31 1.64 -10.70
C ALA A 170 21.98 3.09 -10.25
N PHE A 171 20.72 3.39 -9.92
CA PHE A 171 20.27 4.67 -9.37
C PHE A 171 19.60 4.60 -7.99
N GLY A 172 19.69 3.47 -7.30
CA GLY A 172 19.20 3.39 -5.95
C GLY A 172 20.03 4.28 -5.02
N LYS A 173 19.36 4.95 -4.09
CA LYS A 173 19.98 5.85 -3.12
C LYS A 173 19.30 5.80 -1.75
N TRP A 174 20.01 6.36 -0.77
CA TRP A 174 19.48 6.76 0.53
C TRP A 174 19.30 8.29 0.51
N THR A 175 18.23 8.83 1.10
CA THR A 175 17.97 10.29 1.08
C THR A 175 18.72 11.03 2.18
N ALA A 176 19.08 10.36 3.27
CA ALA A 176 19.70 11.00 4.41
C ALA A 176 21.19 10.65 4.49
N SER A 177 22.04 11.68 4.68
CA SER A 177 23.47 11.50 5.00
C SER A 177 23.66 10.91 6.40
N VAL A 178 22.73 11.19 7.32
CA VAL A 178 22.60 10.55 8.64
C VAL A 178 21.23 9.91 8.73
N ARG A 179 21.22 8.58 8.83
CA ARG A 179 19.99 7.79 8.88
C ARG A 179 19.53 7.64 10.32
N THR A 180 18.31 8.07 10.61
CA THR A 180 17.64 7.75 11.88
C THR A 180 17.19 6.30 11.83
N LEU A 181 17.36 5.56 12.93
CA LEU A 181 16.84 4.20 13.04
C LEU A 181 15.32 4.23 12.83
N SER A 182 14.84 3.27 12.05
CA SER A 182 13.42 3.02 11.79
C SER A 182 13.20 1.50 11.77
N PRO A 183 12.00 0.97 12.08
CA PRO A 183 11.68 -0.45 11.96
C PRO A 183 12.07 -1.06 10.62
N ARG A 184 12.02 -0.27 9.54
CA ARG A 184 12.44 -0.71 8.20
C ARG A 184 13.94 -1.03 8.10
N ASP A 185 14.72 -0.59 9.06
CA ASP A 185 16.16 -0.82 9.15
C ASP A 185 16.49 -2.20 9.68
N GLU A 186 15.53 -2.82 10.38
CA GLU A 186 15.67 -4.11 11.05
C GLU A 186 14.52 -5.02 10.62
N VAL A 187 14.79 -5.81 9.59
CA VAL A 187 13.91 -6.90 9.18
C VAL A 187 14.64 -8.20 9.48
N GLU A 188 14.12 -8.94 10.46
CA GLU A 188 14.61 -10.28 10.78
C GLU A 188 14.61 -11.17 9.53
N GLU A 189 15.63 -12.01 9.44
CA GLU A 189 15.78 -12.94 8.32
C GLU A 189 14.53 -13.83 8.21
N PHE A 190 13.97 -13.87 7.01
CA PHE A 190 12.84 -14.73 6.71
C PHE A 190 12.91 -15.24 5.27
N VAL A 191 12.32 -16.40 5.04
CA VAL A 191 12.12 -16.94 3.69
C VAL A 191 10.89 -16.29 3.08
N VAL A 192 11.00 -15.79 1.85
CA VAL A 192 9.83 -15.41 1.05
C VAL A 192 9.06 -16.70 0.72
N PRO A 193 7.85 -16.91 1.25
CA PRO A 193 7.12 -18.16 1.08
C PRO A 193 6.78 -18.40 -0.39
N SER A 194 6.86 -19.67 -0.77
CA SER A 194 6.51 -20.18 -2.09
C SER A 194 5.07 -20.65 -2.14
N ALA A 195 4.51 -20.75 -3.34
CA ALA A 195 3.22 -21.39 -3.52
C ALA A 195 3.28 -22.85 -3.00
N GLY A 196 2.33 -23.21 -2.14
CA GLY A 196 2.29 -24.50 -1.42
C GLY A 196 2.81 -24.44 0.02
N ASP A 197 3.55 -23.40 0.41
CA ASP A 197 4.03 -23.26 1.79
C ASP A 197 2.86 -22.97 2.75
N THR A 198 2.96 -23.52 3.97
CA THR A 198 1.96 -23.33 5.02
C THR A 198 2.49 -22.37 6.08
N LEU A 199 1.75 -21.28 6.33
CA LEU A 199 2.02 -20.28 7.36
C LEU A 199 1.05 -20.49 8.53
N TYR A 200 1.57 -20.59 9.76
CA TYR A 200 0.77 -20.82 10.97
C TYR A 200 0.58 -19.52 11.75
N VAL A 201 -0.66 -19.10 11.95
CA VAL A 201 -1.04 -17.81 12.55
C VAL A 201 -0.40 -17.61 13.93
N ASP A 202 -0.47 -18.64 14.79
CA ASP A 202 0.01 -18.57 16.17
C ASP A 202 1.53 -18.68 16.32
N SER A 203 2.27 -18.94 15.22
CA SER A 203 3.74 -19.00 15.24
C SER A 203 4.41 -17.69 14.83
N LEU A 204 3.66 -16.77 14.21
CA LEU A 204 4.22 -15.59 13.59
C LEU A 204 4.39 -14.45 14.60
N PRO A 205 5.49 -13.68 14.56
CA PRO A 205 5.56 -12.38 15.21
C PRO A 205 4.44 -11.45 14.72
N MET A 206 4.04 -10.47 15.52
CA MET A 206 2.89 -9.60 15.22
C MET A 206 3.02 -8.87 13.86
N VAL A 207 4.23 -8.41 13.51
CA VAL A 207 4.50 -7.79 12.20
C VAL A 207 4.35 -8.78 11.04
N LYS A 208 4.76 -10.04 11.21
CA LYS A 208 4.60 -11.07 10.18
C LYS A 208 3.16 -11.54 10.07
N LEU A 209 2.41 -11.51 11.18
CA LEU A 209 0.96 -11.73 11.17
C LEU A 209 0.23 -10.64 10.38
N TRP A 210 0.66 -9.39 10.50
CA TRP A 210 0.18 -8.29 9.65
C TRP A 210 0.43 -8.56 8.16
N TRP A 211 1.64 -9.02 7.82
CA TRP A 211 1.97 -9.39 6.44
C TRP A 211 1.16 -10.60 5.95
N LEU A 212 0.90 -11.58 6.81
CA LEU A 212 0.05 -12.72 6.50
C LEU A 212 -1.38 -12.25 6.19
N ARG A 213 -1.98 -11.37 7.00
CA ARG A 213 -3.30 -10.78 6.72
C ARG A 213 -3.34 -10.17 5.31
N SER A 214 -2.37 -9.32 4.99
CA SER A 214 -2.25 -8.69 3.66
C SER A 214 -2.14 -9.74 2.55
N LEU A 215 -1.29 -10.77 2.72
CA LEU A 215 -1.14 -11.85 1.74
C LEU A 215 -2.47 -12.57 1.51
N VAL A 216 -3.18 -12.95 2.58
CA VAL A 216 -4.47 -13.62 2.49
C VAL A 216 -5.50 -12.76 1.76
N ALA A 217 -5.49 -11.44 1.98
CA ALA A 217 -6.39 -10.51 1.29
C ALA A 217 -6.07 -10.41 -0.21
N GLN A 218 -4.80 -10.33 -0.59
CA GLN A 218 -4.36 -10.31 -2.00
C GLN A 218 -4.81 -11.58 -2.75
N GLU A 219 -4.74 -12.74 -2.09
CA GLU A 219 -5.07 -14.02 -2.69
C GLU A 219 -6.56 -14.36 -2.63
N ASN A 220 -7.38 -13.59 -1.89
CA ASN A 220 -8.82 -13.77 -1.75
C ASN A 220 -9.58 -12.43 -1.89
N PRO A 221 -9.52 -11.74 -3.04
CA PRO A 221 -10.12 -10.42 -3.24
C PRO A 221 -11.65 -10.41 -3.19
N ASP A 222 -12.28 -11.60 -3.24
CA ASP A 222 -13.74 -11.76 -3.14
C ASP A 222 -14.19 -12.07 -1.70
N SER A 223 -13.30 -12.00 -0.70
CA SER A 223 -13.57 -12.33 0.70
C SER A 223 -12.96 -11.30 1.64
N SER A 224 -13.66 -11.01 2.73
CA SER A 224 -13.12 -10.16 3.79
C SER A 224 -12.02 -10.90 4.56
N VAL A 225 -10.98 -10.19 4.97
CA VAL A 225 -9.90 -10.74 5.81
C VAL A 225 -9.74 -9.87 7.04
N ASN A 226 -10.08 -10.41 8.21
CA ASN A 226 -10.10 -9.65 9.46
C ASN A 226 -9.07 -10.22 10.44
N LEU A 227 -8.16 -9.37 10.92
CA LEU A 227 -7.30 -9.70 12.05
C LEU A 227 -7.91 -9.10 13.32
N GLU A 228 -8.46 -9.96 14.17
CA GLU A 228 -9.02 -9.55 15.45
C GLU A 228 -8.00 -9.72 16.56
N LEU A 229 -7.76 -8.63 17.29
CA LEU A 229 -6.94 -8.62 18.48
C LEU A 229 -7.82 -8.49 19.73
N SER A 230 -7.47 -9.24 20.77
CA SER A 230 -8.04 -9.10 22.12
C SER A 230 -6.92 -9.10 23.16
N LEU A 231 -7.02 -8.22 24.14
CA LEU A 231 -6.09 -8.21 25.26
C LEU A 231 -6.67 -9.09 26.35
N LEU A 232 -5.93 -10.09 26.79
CA LEU A 232 -6.26 -10.89 27.96
C LEU A 232 -5.48 -10.35 29.16
N ARG A 233 -6.12 -10.32 30.32
CA ARG A 233 -5.51 -10.15 31.64
C ARG A 233 -5.88 -11.39 32.44
N ASP A 234 -4.87 -12.17 32.82
CA ASP A 234 -5.03 -13.42 33.58
C ASP A 234 -6.04 -14.38 32.91
N GLY A 235 -5.94 -14.49 31.58
CA GLY A 235 -6.82 -15.33 30.75
C GLY A 235 -8.22 -14.75 30.47
N ARG A 236 -8.57 -13.57 31.00
CA ARG A 236 -9.87 -12.91 30.78
C ARG A 236 -9.74 -11.71 29.86
N GLU A 237 -10.68 -11.52 28.95
CA GLU A 237 -10.65 -10.36 28.05
C GLU A 237 -10.71 -9.03 28.82
N ASN A 238 -9.83 -8.10 28.44
CA ASN A 238 -9.69 -6.77 28.98
C ASN A 238 -9.50 -5.75 27.84
N ASN A 239 -10.42 -5.78 26.88
CA ASN A 239 -10.32 -4.98 25.65
C ASN A 239 -10.48 -3.46 25.85
N ASN A 240 -10.96 -3.03 27.01
CA ASN A 240 -11.09 -1.62 27.38
C ASN A 240 -9.86 -1.08 28.14
N TYR A 241 -8.80 -1.89 28.26
CA TYR A 241 -7.57 -1.48 28.93
C TYR A 241 -6.95 -0.25 28.28
N VAL A 242 -6.47 0.67 29.12
CA VAL A 242 -5.72 1.86 28.71
C VAL A 242 -4.32 1.73 29.27
N PHE A 243 -3.33 1.61 28.38
CA PHE A 243 -1.93 1.71 28.75
C PHE A 243 -1.69 3.11 29.30
N THR A 244 -1.20 3.24 30.53
CA THR A 244 -0.97 4.54 31.16
C THR A 244 0.33 5.21 30.70
N ASP A 245 1.36 4.40 30.42
CA ASP A 245 2.68 4.85 29.98
C ASP A 245 3.07 4.22 28.64
N PHE A 246 2.19 4.14 27.63
CA PHE A 246 2.53 3.51 26.34
C PHE A 246 3.72 4.21 25.71
N ARG A 247 4.80 3.47 25.38
CA ARG A 247 6.04 4.03 24.81
C ARG A 247 6.11 3.84 23.31
N PHE A 248 6.55 4.88 22.61
CA PHE A 248 6.65 4.90 21.15
C PHE A 248 7.83 5.76 20.66
N PRO A 249 8.75 5.20 19.86
CA PRO A 249 9.80 5.97 19.18
C PRO A 249 9.24 7.04 18.22
N VAL A 250 9.85 8.23 18.20
CA VAL A 250 9.58 9.30 17.23
C VAL A 250 10.51 9.15 16.04
N GLU A 251 9.95 8.71 14.92
CA GLU A 251 10.66 8.50 13.65
C GLU A 251 9.91 9.16 12.49
N ASN A 252 10.58 9.34 11.35
CA ASN A 252 10.05 10.09 10.20
C ASN A 252 8.70 9.56 9.68
N ASP A 253 8.47 8.25 9.75
CA ASP A 253 7.29 7.61 9.12
C ASP A 253 6.14 7.37 10.11
N ARG A 254 6.32 7.76 11.38
CA ARG A 254 5.48 7.40 12.53
C ARG A 254 4.38 8.41 12.86
N GLY A 255 4.00 9.24 11.89
CA GLY A 255 3.10 10.38 12.07
C GLY A 255 1.71 10.02 12.59
N LEU A 256 1.23 8.80 12.33
CA LEU A 256 -0.11 8.38 12.74
C LEU A 256 -0.24 8.21 14.26
N LEU A 257 0.63 7.40 14.88
CA LEU A 257 0.56 7.18 16.32
C LEU A 257 0.90 8.46 17.08
N LEU A 258 1.82 9.25 16.52
CA LEU A 258 2.15 10.58 17.02
C LEU A 258 0.90 11.48 17.05
N ASN A 259 0.15 11.58 15.95
CA ASN A 259 -1.09 12.35 15.90
C ASN A 259 -2.14 11.81 16.89
N ALA A 260 -2.27 10.49 17.04
CA ALA A 260 -3.21 9.88 17.98
C ALA A 260 -2.87 10.22 19.44
N MET A 261 -1.58 10.22 19.80
CA MET A 261 -1.12 10.63 21.14
C MET A 261 -1.28 12.13 21.36
N LEU A 262 -0.87 12.96 20.40
CA LEU A 262 -0.89 14.43 20.53
C LEU A 262 -2.30 15.02 20.49
N SER A 263 -3.22 14.46 19.71
CA SER A 263 -4.61 14.93 19.66
C SER A 263 -5.38 14.68 20.96
N ARG A 264 -5.02 13.63 21.71
CA ARG A 264 -5.63 13.31 23.02
C ARG A 264 -4.98 14.05 24.17
N ASN A 265 -3.66 14.29 24.11
CA ASN A 265 -2.93 15.07 25.10
C ASN A 265 -2.75 16.51 24.59
N GLN A 266 -3.77 17.35 24.76
CA GLN A 266 -3.79 18.78 24.36
C GLN A 266 -2.65 19.63 24.96
N THR A 267 -1.86 19.10 25.88
CA THR A 267 -0.79 19.78 26.61
C THR A 267 0.61 19.70 25.99
N MET A 268 0.80 19.02 24.86
CA MET A 268 2.14 18.78 24.28
C MET A 268 2.38 19.52 22.95
N ILE A 269 2.08 20.83 22.89
CA ILE A 269 2.44 21.69 21.74
C ILE A 269 3.43 22.81 22.15
N GLN A 270 4.37 22.51 23.06
CA GLN A 270 5.45 23.47 23.39
C GLN A 270 6.86 22.89 23.28
N GLN A 271 7.04 21.58 23.14
CA GLN A 271 8.36 20.98 22.95
C GLN A 271 8.62 20.62 21.49
N ARG A 272 9.81 20.97 21.01
CA ARG A 272 10.32 20.54 19.72
C ARG A 272 10.72 19.07 19.84
N LEU A 273 9.89 18.18 19.32
CA LEU A 273 10.22 16.75 19.22
C LEU A 273 11.44 16.58 18.30
N THR A 274 12.42 15.81 18.75
CA THR A 274 13.58 15.43 17.96
C THR A 274 13.49 13.97 17.52
N LEU A 275 14.00 13.69 16.33
CA LEU A 275 14.07 12.32 15.82
C LEU A 275 14.93 11.45 16.74
N GLY A 276 14.42 10.29 17.14
CA GLY A 276 15.05 9.40 18.11
C GLY A 276 14.52 9.53 19.54
N ASP A 277 13.67 10.52 19.82
CA ASP A 277 12.96 10.60 21.10
C ASP A 277 12.01 9.40 21.26
N THR A 278 11.72 9.00 22.50
CA THR A 278 10.62 8.08 22.80
C THR A 278 9.55 8.85 23.53
N LEU A 279 8.36 8.95 22.94
CA LEU A 279 7.20 9.50 23.61
C LEU A 279 6.58 8.46 24.51
N SER A 280 5.95 8.93 25.59
CA SER A 280 5.08 8.08 26.39
C SER A 280 3.78 8.77 26.77
N GLY A 281 2.71 7.98 26.90
CA GLY A 281 1.41 8.51 27.27
C GLY A 281 0.29 7.49 27.29
N ALA A 282 -0.90 7.96 27.64
CA ALA A 282 -2.08 7.10 27.72
C ALA A 282 -2.53 6.63 26.33
N MET A 283 -2.75 5.32 26.16
CA MET A 283 -3.21 4.75 24.90
C MET A 283 -4.21 3.60 25.11
N PRO A 284 -5.43 3.67 24.55
CA PRO A 284 -6.41 2.61 24.70
C PRO A 284 -6.09 1.42 23.78
N PHE A 285 -6.23 0.19 24.29
CA PHE A 285 -6.07 -1.02 23.48
C PHE A 285 -7.05 -1.10 22.31
N SER A 286 -8.26 -0.54 22.47
CA SER A 286 -9.28 -0.48 21.42
C SER A 286 -8.79 0.18 20.12
N TYR A 287 -7.84 1.12 20.20
CA TYR A 287 -7.23 1.73 19.02
C TYR A 287 -6.56 0.68 18.10
N PHE A 288 -5.78 -0.23 18.70
CA PHE A 288 -5.10 -1.30 17.96
C PHE A 288 -6.07 -2.35 17.42
N ARG A 289 -7.18 -2.61 18.13
CA ARG A 289 -8.23 -3.52 17.67
C ARG A 289 -8.88 -3.03 16.39
N GLU A 290 -9.24 -1.74 16.37
CA GLU A 290 -9.84 -1.13 15.19
C GLU A 290 -8.82 -1.11 14.04
N LEU A 291 -7.58 -0.68 14.31
CA LEU A 291 -6.50 -0.68 13.32
C LEU A 291 -6.23 -2.03 12.67
N ALA A 292 -6.12 -3.10 13.47
CA ALA A 292 -5.85 -4.44 12.96
C ALA A 292 -6.98 -4.97 12.07
N LYS A 293 -8.22 -4.49 12.27
CA LYS A 293 -9.36 -4.82 11.42
C LYS A 293 -9.32 -4.09 10.10
N ILE A 294 -9.23 -2.75 10.15
CA ILE A 294 -9.44 -1.88 9.00
C ILE A 294 -8.23 -1.75 8.09
N GLY A 295 -6.99 -1.85 8.60
CA GLY A 295 -5.77 -1.70 7.81
C GLY A 295 -5.50 -0.34 7.16
N PHE A 296 -6.38 0.63 7.32
CA PHE A 296 -6.18 2.04 6.98
C PHE A 296 -6.84 2.93 8.04
N LEU A 297 -6.32 4.14 8.26
CA LEU A 297 -7.09 5.16 8.95
C LEU A 297 -7.51 6.25 7.97
N PRO A 298 -8.81 6.57 7.88
CA PRO A 298 -9.23 7.77 7.16
C PRO A 298 -8.54 8.97 7.80
N MET A 299 -8.07 9.92 6.99
CA MET A 299 -7.61 11.20 7.52
C MET A 299 -8.78 11.82 8.30
N LEU A 300 -8.56 11.94 9.61
CA LEU A 300 -9.53 12.37 10.61
C LEU A 300 -9.79 13.88 10.46
N ASP A 301 -10.61 14.27 9.49
CA ASP A 301 -11.55 15.36 9.71
C ASP A 301 -12.75 15.25 8.74
N PRO A 302 -13.83 14.56 9.14
CA PRO A 302 -15.08 14.54 8.37
C PRO A 302 -15.75 15.93 8.25
N HIS A 303 -15.25 16.95 8.94
CA HIS A 303 -15.70 18.33 8.88
C HIS A 303 -14.74 19.26 8.14
N ASP A 304 -13.64 18.77 7.54
CA ASP A 304 -12.73 19.62 6.77
C ASP A 304 -13.48 20.20 5.55
N PRO A 305 -13.70 21.52 5.49
CA PRO A 305 -14.39 22.16 4.36
C PRO A 305 -13.61 22.02 3.05
N GLN A 306 -12.30 21.73 3.11
CA GLN A 306 -11.45 21.51 1.93
C GLN A 306 -11.62 20.10 1.36
N LEU A 307 -12.01 19.12 2.19
CA LEU A 307 -12.27 17.73 1.78
C LEU A 307 -13.75 17.50 1.39
N ASN A 308 -14.67 18.34 1.83
CA ASN A 308 -16.09 18.19 1.52
C ASN A 308 -16.53 19.11 0.39
N SER A 309 -16.68 18.55 -0.81
CA SER A 309 -17.47 19.19 -1.86
C SER A 309 -18.96 18.96 -1.54
N GLY A 310 -19.83 19.98 -1.63
CA GLY A 310 -21.23 19.87 -1.15
C GLY A 310 -22.07 18.69 -1.71
N PHE A 311 -21.63 18.03 -2.79
CA PHE A 311 -22.27 16.84 -3.36
C PHE A 311 -21.54 15.52 -3.11
N SER A 312 -20.30 15.52 -2.60
CA SER A 312 -19.54 14.31 -2.28
C SER A 312 -18.47 14.55 -1.21
N ARG A 313 -18.29 13.57 -0.31
CA ARG A 313 -17.22 13.60 0.69
C ARG A 313 -15.94 12.98 0.14
N LEU A 314 -14.82 13.68 0.23
CA LEU A 314 -13.50 13.16 -0.13
C LEU A 314 -12.94 12.33 1.01
N VAL A 315 -12.55 11.09 0.73
CA VAL A 315 -11.85 10.23 1.69
C VAL A 315 -10.38 10.18 1.32
N SER A 316 -9.56 10.82 2.14
CA SER A 316 -8.11 10.59 2.18
C SER A 316 -7.77 9.59 3.27
N TYR A 317 -6.68 8.86 3.13
CA TYR A 317 -6.21 7.87 4.10
C TYR A 317 -4.69 7.90 4.23
N VAL A 318 -4.20 7.60 5.43
CA VAL A 318 -2.77 7.36 5.67
C VAL A 318 -2.55 5.85 5.70
N SER A 319 -1.50 5.38 5.04
CA SER A 319 -1.15 3.96 5.01
C SER A 319 -0.79 3.48 6.41
N PHE A 320 -1.32 2.34 6.83
CA PHE A 320 -0.98 1.72 8.09
C PHE A 320 0.38 1.03 8.00
N GLU A 321 1.20 1.22 9.04
CA GLU A 321 2.48 0.56 9.19
C GLU A 321 2.36 -0.58 10.21
N GLY A 322 2.71 -1.80 9.81
CA GLY A 322 2.62 -2.99 10.68
C GLY A 322 3.50 -2.92 11.93
N SER A 323 4.54 -2.08 11.95
CA SER A 323 5.42 -1.90 13.12
C SER A 323 4.68 -1.32 14.34
N ILE A 324 3.55 -0.65 14.14
CA ILE A 324 2.68 -0.19 15.25
C ILE A 324 2.19 -1.38 16.11
N LEU A 325 1.96 -2.55 15.50
CA LEU A 325 1.57 -3.75 16.25
C LEU A 325 2.77 -4.38 16.98
N GLN A 326 3.98 -4.16 16.50
CA GLN A 326 5.20 -4.55 17.21
C GLN A 326 5.42 -3.66 18.45
N ASP A 327 5.15 -2.36 18.34
CA ASP A 327 5.17 -1.45 19.50
C ASP A 327 4.15 -1.89 20.57
N LEU A 328 2.94 -2.33 20.15
CA LEU A 328 1.94 -2.90 21.05
C LEU A 328 2.48 -4.12 21.80
N GLU A 329 3.07 -5.08 21.09
CA GLU A 329 3.66 -6.29 21.67
C GLU A 329 4.78 -5.93 22.67
N GLY A 330 5.67 -5.00 22.30
CA GLY A 330 6.71 -4.50 23.20
C GLY A 330 6.16 -3.84 24.46
N ASN A 331 5.05 -3.10 24.35
CA ASN A 331 4.40 -2.47 25.49
C ASN A 331 3.70 -3.48 26.41
N VAL A 332 3.10 -4.54 25.86
CA VAL A 332 2.54 -5.66 26.65
C VAL A 332 3.65 -6.43 27.37
N ASN A 333 4.74 -6.72 26.68
CA ASN A 333 5.91 -7.37 27.28
C ASN A 333 6.48 -6.54 28.44
N ARG A 334 6.55 -5.21 28.28
CA ARG A 334 6.97 -4.31 29.36
C ARG A 334 5.99 -4.30 30.52
N LEU A 335 4.68 -4.28 30.25
CA LEU A 335 3.65 -4.37 31.28
C LEU A 335 3.80 -5.67 32.11
N ASN A 336 4.11 -6.78 31.44
CA ASN A 336 4.43 -8.06 32.05
C ASN A 336 5.80 -8.10 32.73
N ALA A 337 6.70 -7.16 32.47
CA ALA A 337 8.02 -7.10 33.11
C ALA A 337 7.98 -6.35 34.44
N VAL A 338 7.10 -5.35 34.59
CA VAL A 338 6.97 -4.55 35.84
C VAL A 338 6.70 -5.47 37.04
N ALA A 339 7.54 -5.40 38.07
CA ALA A 339 7.32 -6.15 39.32
C ALA A 339 6.01 -5.70 39.99
N PRO A 340 5.28 -6.59 40.69
CA PRO A 340 4.10 -6.18 41.44
C PRO A 340 4.49 -5.05 42.42
N ALA A 341 3.66 -4.01 42.49
CA ALA A 341 3.88 -2.92 43.44
C ALA A 341 3.89 -3.52 44.85
N THR A 342 5.02 -3.39 45.54
CA THR A 342 5.12 -3.73 46.97
C THR A 342 4.32 -2.68 47.74
N GLU A 343 3.02 -2.89 47.90
CA GLU A 343 2.25 -2.21 48.93
C GLU A 343 2.54 -2.90 50.26
N SER A 344 3.25 -2.18 51.14
CA SER A 344 3.41 -2.41 52.59
C SER A 344 3.70 -3.84 53.07
N ALA A 345 4.87 -3.98 53.72
CA ALA A 345 5.42 -5.21 54.29
C ALA A 345 4.68 -5.78 55.51
N ASP A 346 3.35 -5.99 55.46
CA ASP A 346 2.58 -6.59 56.57
C ASP A 346 1.52 -7.63 56.16
N SER A 347 1.49 -8.11 54.92
CA SER A 347 0.69 -9.28 54.53
C SER A 347 1.53 -10.32 53.79
N ALA A 348 1.44 -11.58 54.24
CA ALA A 348 2.21 -12.73 53.75
C ALA A 348 1.76 -13.25 52.36
N GLU A 349 0.95 -12.50 51.63
CA GLU A 349 0.54 -12.83 50.27
C GLU A 349 1.19 -11.86 49.30
N VAL A 350 2.19 -12.35 48.57
CA VAL A 350 2.75 -11.63 47.41
C VAL A 350 1.61 -11.45 46.42
N PRO A 351 1.19 -10.21 46.07
CA PRO A 351 0.13 -10.02 45.10
C PRO A 351 0.52 -10.68 43.78
N GLU A 352 -0.33 -11.59 43.29
CA GLU A 352 -0.11 -12.26 42.00
C GLU A 352 0.07 -11.20 40.91
N LYS A 353 1.16 -11.35 40.16
CA LYS A 353 1.49 -10.45 39.08
C LYS A 353 0.51 -10.67 37.94
N ASN A 354 -0.26 -9.63 37.60
CA ASN A 354 -1.14 -9.67 36.43
C ASN A 354 -0.32 -10.03 35.17
N HIS A 355 -0.82 -11.01 34.43
CA HIS A 355 -0.25 -11.44 33.16
C HIS A 355 -1.14 -10.98 32.01
N PHE A 356 -0.56 -10.26 31.06
CA PHE A 356 -1.23 -9.75 29.88
C PHE A 356 -0.81 -10.51 28.63
N GLU A 357 -1.76 -10.87 27.78
CA GLU A 357 -1.51 -11.58 26.52
C GLU A 357 -2.33 -10.96 25.40
N ILE A 358 -1.79 -10.92 24.17
CA ILE A 358 -2.55 -10.53 22.99
C ILE A 358 -3.07 -11.78 22.30
N LYS A 359 -4.36 -12.04 22.45
CA LYS A 359 -5.05 -13.06 21.66
C LYS A 359 -5.28 -12.54 20.25
N ARG A 360 -4.94 -13.37 19.26
CA ARG A 360 -5.00 -13.07 17.83
C ARG A 360 -5.89 -14.08 17.12
N ASN A 361 -6.81 -13.61 16.29
CA ASN A 361 -7.63 -14.46 15.43
C ASN A 361 -7.65 -13.88 14.02
N LEU A 362 -7.27 -14.68 13.03
CA LEU A 362 -7.40 -14.31 11.62
C LEU A 362 -8.66 -14.96 11.05
N TYR A 363 -9.51 -14.17 10.39
CA TYR A 363 -10.73 -14.64 9.76
C TYR A 363 -10.65 -14.44 8.25
N LEU A 364 -11.06 -15.46 7.50
CA LEU A 364 -11.34 -15.39 6.06
C LEU A 364 -12.85 -15.55 5.87
N GLY A 365 -13.53 -14.47 5.48
CA GLY A 365 -14.99 -14.40 5.56
C GLY A 365 -15.45 -14.51 7.02
N SER A 366 -16.27 -15.51 7.33
CA SER A 366 -16.71 -15.83 8.69
C SER A 366 -15.90 -16.96 9.35
N GLU A 367 -14.98 -17.59 8.63
CA GLU A 367 -14.21 -18.72 9.12
C GLU A 367 -12.93 -18.24 9.80
N LYS A 368 -12.72 -18.65 11.05
CA LYS A 368 -11.43 -18.47 11.72
C LYS A 368 -10.42 -19.46 11.11
N ILE A 369 -9.26 -18.95 10.70
CA ILE A 369 -8.16 -19.77 10.17
C ILE A 369 -6.96 -19.73 11.12
N ASP A 370 -6.40 -20.91 11.42
CA ASP A 370 -5.19 -21.03 12.25
C ASP A 370 -3.92 -21.19 11.38
N ARG A 371 -4.11 -21.48 10.09
CA ARG A 371 -3.04 -21.60 9.09
C ARG A 371 -3.53 -21.18 7.71
N TYR A 372 -2.59 -20.83 6.85
CA TYR A 372 -2.85 -20.49 5.45
C TYR A 372 -1.85 -21.15 4.52
N VAL A 373 -2.33 -21.71 3.40
CA VAL A 373 -1.47 -22.25 2.33
C VAL A 373 -1.36 -21.21 1.23
N VAL A 374 -0.13 -20.76 0.97
CA VAL A 374 0.14 -19.73 -0.05
C VAL A 374 -0.21 -20.28 -1.44
N LYS A 375 -1.03 -19.56 -2.20
CA LYS A 375 -1.56 -20.03 -3.49
C LYS A 375 -0.71 -19.58 -4.68
N TYR A 376 -0.04 -18.45 -4.58
CA TYR A 376 0.71 -17.84 -5.67
C TYR A 376 2.14 -17.49 -5.27
N PRO A 377 3.07 -17.35 -6.23
CA PRO A 377 4.39 -16.79 -5.96
C PRO A 377 4.30 -15.42 -5.30
N GLN A 378 5.14 -15.22 -4.29
CA GLN A 378 5.28 -13.99 -3.51
C GLN A 378 6.60 -13.29 -3.83
N PHE A 379 6.60 -11.96 -3.69
CA PHE A 379 7.72 -11.10 -4.04
C PHE A 379 7.97 -10.04 -2.96
N PHE A 380 9.24 -9.77 -2.69
CA PHE A 380 9.68 -8.65 -1.85
C PHE A 380 10.09 -7.49 -2.76
N MET A 381 9.37 -6.37 -2.67
CA MET A 381 9.55 -5.21 -3.53
C MET A 381 10.11 -4.04 -2.74
N MET A 382 11.09 -3.32 -3.30
CA MET A 382 11.67 -2.13 -2.66
C MET A 382 11.79 -0.96 -3.63
N GLY A 383 11.71 0.26 -3.10
CA GLY A 383 11.98 1.45 -3.89
C GLY A 383 13.47 1.60 -4.17
N ASP A 384 13.82 2.26 -5.28
CA ASP A 384 15.22 2.63 -5.53
C ASP A 384 15.67 3.75 -4.59
N ASN A 385 14.76 4.67 -4.25
CA ASN A 385 14.97 5.66 -3.22
C ASN A 385 14.55 5.10 -1.85
N ARG A 386 15.46 4.34 -1.22
CA ARG A 386 15.15 3.42 -0.12
C ARG A 386 14.60 4.12 1.12
N ASP A 387 15.07 5.32 1.44
CA ASP A 387 14.56 6.05 2.61
C ASP A 387 13.26 6.81 2.34
N ASN A 388 12.92 7.03 1.08
CA ASN A 388 11.71 7.74 0.65
C ASN A 388 10.69 6.77 0.00
N SER A 389 10.64 5.54 0.50
CA SER A 389 9.84 4.47 -0.09
C SER A 389 9.14 3.64 0.97
N ALA A 390 7.81 3.78 1.03
CA ALA A 390 6.93 2.81 1.67
C ALA A 390 6.86 1.55 0.79
N ASP A 391 7.67 0.55 1.14
CA ASP A 391 7.83 -0.70 0.39
C ASP A 391 7.66 -1.95 1.28
N SER A 392 8.06 -3.14 0.80
CA SER A 392 7.78 -4.42 1.45
C SER A 392 8.25 -4.52 2.91
N ARG A 393 9.15 -3.64 3.35
CA ARG A 393 9.52 -3.53 4.77
C ARG A 393 8.36 -3.09 5.67
N TYR A 394 7.36 -2.39 5.14
CA TYR A 394 6.18 -1.91 5.87
C TYR A 394 4.98 -2.85 5.72
N TRP A 395 4.63 -3.16 4.48
CA TRP A 395 3.38 -3.83 4.13
C TRP A 395 3.53 -5.31 3.77
N GLY A 396 4.76 -5.83 3.78
CA GLY A 396 5.04 -7.24 3.53
C GLY A 396 5.20 -7.60 2.07
N LEU A 397 4.61 -8.72 1.66
CA LEU A 397 4.87 -9.34 0.36
C LEU A 397 3.82 -8.96 -0.68
N VAL A 398 4.21 -9.01 -1.96
CA VAL A 398 3.30 -8.88 -3.09
C VAL A 398 3.04 -10.25 -3.69
N SER A 399 1.79 -10.67 -3.76
CA SER A 399 1.39 -11.86 -4.50
C SER A 399 1.42 -11.58 -6.01
N LEU A 400 1.76 -12.57 -6.84
CA LEU A 400 1.59 -12.51 -8.29
C LEU A 400 0.18 -12.05 -8.70
N ARG A 401 -0.83 -12.35 -7.89
CA ARG A 401 -2.22 -11.92 -8.11
C ARG A 401 -2.39 -10.40 -8.05
N ASN A 402 -1.55 -9.66 -7.32
CA ASN A 402 -1.60 -8.20 -7.24
C ASN A 402 -0.79 -7.47 -8.33
N ILE A 403 0.03 -8.19 -9.10
CA ILE A 403 0.93 -7.58 -10.10
C ILE A 403 0.18 -7.17 -11.37
N ARG A 404 0.26 -5.90 -11.77
CA ARG A 404 -0.44 -5.38 -12.96
C ARG A 404 0.37 -5.53 -14.24
N ALA A 405 1.67 -5.21 -14.19
CA ALA A 405 2.51 -5.16 -15.38
C ALA A 405 4.01 -5.10 -15.05
N LYS A 406 4.85 -5.46 -16.02
CA LYS A 406 6.27 -5.08 -16.04
C LYS A 406 6.39 -3.68 -16.63
N ALA A 407 7.02 -2.74 -15.93
CA ALA A 407 7.31 -1.44 -16.50
C ALA A 407 8.39 -1.60 -17.60
N PHE A 408 8.16 -1.06 -18.79
CA PHE A 408 9.06 -1.28 -19.93
C PHE A 408 9.69 0.01 -20.47
N VAL A 409 8.91 1.05 -20.73
CA VAL A 409 9.42 2.27 -21.40
C VAL A 409 8.79 3.53 -20.81
N ILE A 410 9.58 4.60 -20.71
CA ILE A 410 9.08 5.96 -20.44
C ILE A 410 8.58 6.54 -21.76
N TYR A 411 7.26 6.66 -21.94
CA TYR A 411 6.70 7.21 -23.19
C TYR A 411 6.50 8.73 -23.13
N PHE A 412 6.42 9.30 -21.93
CA PHE A 412 6.31 10.73 -21.73
C PHE A 412 6.94 11.12 -20.38
N SER A 413 7.44 12.35 -20.26
CA SER A 413 8.01 12.84 -18.99
C SER A 413 7.83 14.35 -18.88
N PHE A 414 7.26 14.79 -17.76
CA PHE A 414 6.88 16.16 -17.51
C PHE A 414 7.33 16.64 -16.14
N GLU A 415 7.84 17.85 -16.04
CA GLU A 415 8.30 18.46 -14.79
C GLU A 415 7.30 19.48 -14.23
N ASN A 416 6.80 19.21 -13.03
CA ASN A 416 5.90 20.12 -12.30
C ASN A 416 6.24 20.26 -10.82
N ASP A 417 7.51 20.04 -10.45
CA ASP A 417 7.91 19.99 -9.03
C ASP A 417 7.72 21.35 -8.32
N ASP A 418 7.67 22.46 -9.07
CA ASP A 418 7.40 23.80 -8.55
C ASP A 418 5.90 24.16 -8.49
N GLY A 419 5.01 23.26 -8.90
CA GLY A 419 3.55 23.45 -8.89
C GLY A 419 3.05 24.57 -9.82
N LYS A 420 3.90 25.13 -10.69
CA LYS A 420 3.54 26.29 -11.53
C LYS A 420 2.78 25.92 -12.80
N PHE A 421 2.59 24.64 -13.08
CA PHE A 421 1.69 24.16 -14.13
C PHE A 421 0.41 23.60 -13.52
N ALA A 422 -0.74 24.02 -14.05
CA ALA A 422 -2.04 23.54 -13.65
C ALA A 422 -2.92 23.30 -14.88
N LEU A 423 -3.44 22.08 -15.05
CA LEU A 423 -4.36 21.74 -16.14
C LEU A 423 -5.59 22.66 -16.17
N GLY A 424 -6.11 23.06 -15.01
CA GLY A 424 -7.23 23.99 -14.89
C GLY A 424 -6.90 25.46 -15.22
N ASN A 425 -5.63 25.80 -15.45
CA ASN A 425 -5.21 27.15 -15.85
C ASN A 425 -4.58 27.12 -17.25
N PRO A 426 -5.36 27.43 -18.32
CA PRO A 426 -4.87 27.37 -19.70
C PRO A 426 -3.71 28.34 -19.98
N LEU A 427 -3.54 29.40 -19.17
CA LEU A 427 -2.39 30.30 -19.27
C LEU A 427 -1.07 29.63 -18.87
N THR A 428 -1.08 28.43 -18.32
CA THR A 428 0.14 27.67 -18.03
C THR A 428 0.53 26.71 -19.17
N TRP A 429 -0.36 26.48 -20.15
CA TRP A 429 -0.16 25.46 -21.18
C TRP A 429 0.94 25.79 -22.18
N TRP A 430 1.27 27.07 -22.39
CA TRP A 430 2.43 27.47 -23.20
C TRP A 430 3.76 26.96 -22.63
N ARG A 431 3.80 26.60 -21.34
CA ARG A 431 4.99 26.05 -20.68
C ARG A 431 5.22 24.57 -21.02
N ILE A 432 4.22 23.88 -21.59
CA ILE A 432 4.28 22.44 -21.81
C ILE A 432 5.55 22.02 -22.56
N PRO A 433 5.90 22.61 -23.73
CA PRO A 433 7.10 22.21 -24.46
C PRO A 433 8.39 22.37 -23.63
N PHE A 434 8.46 23.38 -22.76
CA PHE A 434 9.65 23.68 -21.96
C PHE A 434 9.73 22.85 -20.67
N ARG A 435 8.66 22.16 -20.29
CA ARG A 435 8.58 21.29 -19.12
C ARG A 435 8.70 19.81 -19.47
N ILE A 436 8.72 19.47 -20.77
CA ILE A 436 8.95 18.10 -21.22
C ILE A 436 10.42 17.75 -21.04
N ARG A 437 10.68 16.64 -20.34
CA ARG A 437 12.03 16.09 -20.19
C ARG A 437 12.37 15.22 -21.41
N TYR A 438 12.67 15.85 -22.54
CA TYR A 438 12.89 15.16 -23.83
C TYR A 438 13.93 14.02 -23.77
N THR A 439 14.97 14.17 -22.94
CA THR A 439 16.02 13.16 -22.76
C THR A 439 15.53 11.86 -22.11
N ARG A 440 14.30 11.83 -21.57
CA ARG A 440 13.72 10.64 -20.94
C ARG A 440 12.75 9.88 -21.85
N ILE A 441 12.21 10.51 -22.88
CA ILE A 441 11.23 9.89 -23.78
C ILE A 441 11.88 8.75 -24.56
N GLY A 442 11.23 7.59 -24.57
CA GLY A 442 11.69 6.38 -25.26
C GLY A 442 12.73 5.57 -24.50
N LYS A 443 13.13 5.98 -23.27
CA LYS A 443 14.08 5.19 -22.47
C LYS A 443 13.45 3.87 -22.03
N ILE A 444 14.10 2.77 -22.41
CA ILE A 444 13.80 1.42 -21.91
C ILE A 444 14.27 1.34 -20.47
N ILE A 445 13.38 0.98 -19.56
CA ILE A 445 13.60 1.03 -18.11
C ILE A 445 14.78 0.15 -17.67
N ASP A 446 14.88 -1.06 -18.23
CA ASP A 446 15.97 -1.99 -17.93
C ASP A 446 17.35 -1.51 -18.46
N LEU A 447 17.37 -0.51 -19.36
CA LEU A 447 18.58 0.06 -19.95
C LEU A 447 18.96 1.42 -19.36
N ILE A 448 18.18 1.95 -18.41
CA ILE A 448 18.56 3.16 -17.70
C ILE A 448 19.78 2.78 -16.86
N LYS A 449 20.92 3.43 -17.12
CA LYS A 449 22.22 3.24 -16.45
C LYS A 449 22.79 4.53 -15.93
#